data_AF-A0A9W9TLB2-F1
#
_entry.id   AF-A0A9W9TLB2-F1
#
_cell.length_a   1.000
_cell.length_b   1.000
_cell.length_c   1.000
_cell.angle_alpha   90.00
_cell.angle_beta   90.00
_cell.angle_gamma   90.00
#
_symmetry.space_group_name_H-M   'P 1'
#
loop_
_entity.id
_entity.type
_entity.pdbx_description
1 polymer ?
#
loop_
_entity_poly.entity_id
_entity_poly.type
_entity_poly.pdbx_seq_one_letter_code
_entity_poly.pdbx_strand_id
1 'polypeptide(L)'
;MRDGEYEQFAEDLVSGSQQRQKLTLPLYSIARAILDLKNQRDKLQQYRKRITNLTDRETEIAKECLARNDRKRALLALRRKKYQESLLDKTDGQLAQLEQLTGQVEFALVQKDVLFGLQQGTQVLQTINKEMGGIEGVERLMGESEEARAYQEEVSQMLQGNLSTQDEEDVEDELEALQRDVAEPVHLPAPPTKEPPKREPMVEESTGEAEAETRTALPA
;
A
#
# COMPACT_ATOMS: atom_id res chain seq x y z
N MET A 1 7.80 15.62 -53.55
CA MET A 1 7.71 15.29 -52.11
C MET A 1 7.16 16.51 -51.40
N ARG A 2 6.32 16.32 -50.38
CA ARG A 2 5.96 17.32 -49.35
C ARG A 2 4.65 18.13 -49.48
N ASP A 3 3.56 17.52 -49.93
CA ASP A 3 2.20 18.04 -49.62
C ASP A 3 1.41 17.06 -48.74
N GLY A 4 1.43 15.76 -49.07
CA GLY A 4 0.75 14.73 -48.27
C GLY A 4 1.35 14.45 -46.88
N GLU A 5 2.63 14.79 -46.66
CA GLU A 5 3.29 14.61 -45.34
C GLU A 5 2.84 15.68 -44.32
N TYR A 6 2.43 16.87 -44.76
CA TYR A 6 1.95 17.93 -43.86
C TYR A 6 0.48 17.71 -43.44
N GLU A 7 -0.35 17.16 -44.33
CA GLU A 7 -1.73 16.78 -43.99
C GLU A 7 -1.75 15.64 -42.97
N GLN A 8 -0.92 14.61 -43.13
CA GLN A 8 -0.80 13.52 -42.15
C GLN A 8 -0.25 14.01 -40.81
N PHE A 9 0.74 14.91 -40.79
CA PHE A 9 1.22 15.53 -39.55
C PHE A 9 0.16 16.42 -38.87
N ALA A 10 -0.65 17.15 -39.65
CA ALA A 10 -1.72 17.99 -39.11
C ALA A 10 -2.87 17.14 -38.56
N GLU A 11 -3.25 16.05 -39.24
CA GLU A 11 -4.25 15.10 -38.75
C GLU A 11 -3.77 14.36 -37.50
N ASP A 12 -2.49 13.98 -37.40
CA ASP A 12 -1.92 13.37 -36.19
C ASP A 12 -1.84 14.33 -35.00
N LEU A 13 -1.61 15.63 -35.22
CA LEU A 13 -1.68 16.66 -34.18
C LEU A 13 -3.12 16.92 -33.70
N VAL A 14 -4.09 16.94 -34.61
CA VAL A 14 -5.51 17.10 -34.30
C VAL A 14 -6.08 15.85 -33.62
N SER A 15 -5.68 14.66 -34.08
CA SER A 15 -5.99 13.36 -33.47
C SER A 15 -5.36 13.25 -32.08
N GLY A 16 -4.09 13.60 -31.93
CA GLY A 16 -3.38 13.60 -30.64
C GLY A 16 -3.97 14.60 -29.63
N SER A 17 -4.42 15.77 -30.08
CA SER A 17 -5.09 16.76 -29.21
C SER A 17 -6.53 16.35 -28.85
N GLN A 18 -7.28 15.72 -29.75
CA GLN A 18 -8.59 15.14 -29.46
C GLN A 18 -8.49 13.92 -28.53
N GLN A 19 -7.47 13.06 -28.68
CA GLN A 19 -7.19 11.96 -27.75
C GLN A 19 -6.82 12.48 -26.35
N ARG A 20 -6.00 13.53 -26.25
CA ARG A 20 -5.63 14.17 -24.98
C ARG A 20 -6.82 14.86 -24.29
N GLN A 21 -7.72 15.49 -25.05
CA GLN A 21 -8.96 16.05 -24.49
C GLN A 21 -9.87 14.94 -23.94
N LYS A 22 -10.07 13.84 -24.68
CA LYS A 22 -10.91 12.71 -24.23
C LYS A 22 -10.40 12.06 -22.93
N LEU A 23 -9.09 12.00 -22.72
CA LEU A 23 -8.49 11.39 -21.52
C LEU A 23 -8.47 12.33 -20.29
N THR A 24 -8.50 13.65 -20.50
CA THR A 24 -8.42 14.66 -19.43
C THR A 24 -9.77 15.09 -18.87
N LEU A 25 -10.85 15.00 -19.66
CA LEU A 25 -12.22 15.30 -19.22
C LEU A 25 -12.68 14.53 -17.96
N PRO A 26 -12.45 13.21 -17.82
CA PRO A 26 -12.93 12.47 -16.64
C PRO A 26 -12.09 12.73 -15.38
N LEU A 27 -10.79 13.02 -15.50
CA LEU A 27 -9.98 13.39 -14.33
C LEU A 27 -10.27 14.83 -13.88
N TYR A 28 -10.48 15.74 -14.84
CA TYR A 28 -10.87 17.12 -14.57
C TYR A 28 -12.23 17.21 -13.89
N SER A 29 -13.20 16.38 -14.28
CA SER A 29 -14.53 16.36 -13.65
C SER A 29 -14.50 15.88 -12.20
N ILE A 30 -13.67 14.87 -11.87
CA ILE A 30 -13.52 14.38 -10.50
C ILE A 30 -12.79 15.41 -9.62
N ALA A 31 -11.69 16.00 -10.11
CA ALA A 31 -10.99 17.06 -9.40
C ALA A 31 -11.89 18.28 -9.14
N ARG A 32 -12.77 18.60 -10.09
CA ARG A 32 -13.77 19.66 -9.94
C ARG A 32 -14.81 19.32 -8.87
N ALA A 33 -15.32 18.08 -8.86
CA ALA A 33 -16.25 17.62 -7.83
C ALA A 33 -15.64 17.68 -6.42
N ILE A 34 -14.39 17.26 -6.26
CA ILE A 34 -13.66 17.36 -4.97
C ILE A 34 -13.52 18.82 -4.54
N LEU A 35 -13.19 19.71 -5.48
CA LEU A 35 -13.09 21.14 -5.19
C LEU A 35 -14.44 21.72 -4.73
N ASP A 36 -15.54 21.34 -5.38
CA ASP A 36 -16.87 21.82 -5.01
C ASP A 36 -17.29 21.31 -3.63
N LEU A 37 -16.98 20.06 -3.28
CA LEU A 37 -17.19 19.51 -1.94
C LEU A 37 -16.38 20.26 -0.87
N LYS A 38 -15.10 20.53 -1.14
CA LYS A 38 -14.24 21.32 -0.24
C LYS A 38 -14.77 22.75 -0.05
N ASN A 39 -15.21 23.40 -1.12
CA ASN A 39 -15.84 24.72 -1.06
C ASN A 39 -17.12 24.71 -0.22
N GLN A 40 -17.95 23.66 -0.32
CA GLN A 40 -19.15 23.51 0.51
C GLN A 40 -18.81 23.32 1.99
N ARG A 41 -17.80 22.48 2.30
CA ARG A 41 -17.31 22.29 3.65
C ARG A 41 -16.84 23.62 4.25
N ASP A 42 -16.04 24.38 3.52
CA ASP A 42 -15.49 25.65 4.01
C ASP A 42 -16.62 26.69 4.25
N LYS A 43 -17.65 26.71 3.39
CA LYS A 43 -18.86 27.53 3.60
C LYS A 43 -19.61 27.12 4.88
N LEU A 44 -19.76 25.82 5.14
CA LEU A 44 -20.42 25.34 6.35
C LEU A 44 -19.59 25.64 7.60
N GLN A 45 -18.26 25.55 7.54
CA GLN A 45 -17.39 25.96 8.64
C GLN A 45 -17.52 27.45 8.96
N GLN A 46 -17.59 28.31 7.93
CA GLN A 46 -17.86 29.74 8.12
C GLN A 46 -19.24 29.97 8.73
N TYR A 47 -20.26 29.23 8.28
CA TYR A 47 -21.61 29.31 8.83
C TYR A 47 -21.66 28.88 10.29
N ARG A 48 -21.00 27.77 10.65
CA ARG A 48 -20.83 27.30 12.03
C ARG A 48 -20.23 28.39 12.91
N LYS A 49 -19.12 29.00 12.49
CA LYS A 49 -18.45 30.08 13.24
C LYS A 49 -19.37 31.29 13.46
N ARG A 50 -20.19 31.64 12.45
CA ARG A 50 -21.18 32.72 12.57
C ARG A 50 -22.27 32.37 13.58
N ILE A 51 -22.80 31.15 13.57
CA ILE A 51 -23.79 30.69 14.55
C ILE A 51 -23.19 30.67 15.95
N THR A 52 -21.98 30.15 16.14
CA THR A 52 -21.31 30.14 17.46
C THR A 52 -21.23 31.55 18.06
N ASN A 53 -20.76 32.52 17.27
CA ASN A 53 -20.71 33.92 17.71
C ASN A 53 -22.09 34.50 18.05
N LEU A 54 -23.14 34.07 17.34
CA LEU A 54 -24.52 34.50 17.61
C LEU A 54 -25.03 33.89 18.92
N THR A 55 -24.78 32.60 19.14
CA THR A 55 -25.11 31.89 20.37
C THR A 55 -24.44 32.54 21.57
N ASP A 56 -23.16 32.91 21.46
CA ASP A 56 -22.41 33.59 22.52
C ASP A 56 -23.06 34.94 22.86
N ARG A 57 -23.40 35.75 21.86
CA ARG A 57 -24.14 37.01 22.06
C ARG A 57 -25.50 36.79 22.71
N GLU A 58 -26.24 35.76 22.33
CA GLU A 58 -27.52 35.44 22.97
C GLU A 58 -27.35 35.00 24.42
N THR A 59 -26.22 34.37 24.77
CA THR A 59 -25.91 34.07 26.18
C THR A 59 -25.63 35.33 26.99
N GLU A 60 -24.93 36.30 26.42
CA GLU A 60 -24.67 37.60 27.06
C GLU A 60 -25.98 38.36 27.28
N ILE A 61 -26.83 38.46 26.25
CA ILE A 61 -28.14 39.09 26.34
C ILE A 61 -29.02 38.39 27.39
N ALA A 62 -28.98 37.07 27.47
CA ALA A 62 -29.70 36.32 28.49
C ALA A 62 -29.21 36.67 29.91
N LYS A 63 -27.89 36.77 30.12
CA LYS A 63 -27.29 37.18 31.40
C LYS A 63 -27.70 38.61 31.78
N GLU A 64 -27.65 39.55 30.83
CA GLU A 64 -28.08 40.94 31.06
C GLU A 64 -29.57 41.03 31.40
N CYS A 65 -30.43 40.29 30.71
CA CYS A 65 -31.87 40.27 30.99
C CYS A 65 -32.17 39.67 32.37
N LEU A 66 -31.40 38.68 32.82
CA LEU A 66 -31.50 38.14 34.18
C LEU A 66 -31.07 39.18 35.23
N ALA A 67 -29.99 39.93 34.99
CA ALA A 67 -29.55 41.01 35.88
C ALA A 67 -30.60 42.13 36.02
N ARG A 68 -31.39 42.38 34.97
CA ARG A 68 -32.51 43.35 34.97
C ARG A 68 -33.84 42.78 35.49
N ASN A 69 -33.87 41.54 35.98
CA ASN A 69 -35.08 40.82 36.40
C ASN A 69 -36.17 40.64 35.31
N ASP A 70 -35.81 40.79 34.03
CA ASP A 70 -36.73 40.67 32.89
C ASP A 70 -36.88 39.21 32.44
N ARG A 71 -37.61 38.43 33.23
CA ARG A 71 -37.77 36.98 33.01
C ARG A 71 -38.35 36.61 31.64
N LYS A 72 -39.29 37.41 31.10
CA LYS A 72 -39.90 37.15 29.78
C LYS A 72 -38.90 37.27 28.63
N ARG A 73 -38.00 38.26 28.69
CA ARG A 73 -36.96 38.48 27.68
C ARG A 73 -35.84 37.46 27.80
N ALA A 74 -35.45 37.10 29.02
CA ALA A 74 -34.48 36.03 29.27
C ALA A 74 -34.96 34.69 28.70
N LEU A 75 -36.23 34.32 28.90
CA LEU A 75 -36.81 33.09 28.32
C LEU A 75 -36.81 33.10 26.79
N LEU A 76 -37.07 34.25 26.16
CA LEU A 76 -37.03 34.37 24.70
C LEU A 76 -35.60 34.20 24.17
N ALA A 77 -34.60 34.82 24.82
CA ALA A 77 -33.19 34.67 24.47
C ALA A 77 -32.73 33.21 24.58
N LEU A 78 -33.10 32.52 25.67
CA LEU A 78 -32.78 31.09 25.85
C LEU A 78 -33.46 30.19 24.81
N ARG A 79 -34.68 30.50 24.38
CA ARG A 79 -35.35 29.75 23.28
C ARG A 79 -34.63 29.92 21.95
N ARG A 80 -34.17 31.14 21.64
CA ARG A 80 -33.39 31.40 20.43
C ARG A 80 -32.03 30.69 20.48
N LYS A 81 -31.39 30.70 21.66
CA LYS A 81 -30.13 30.00 21.89
C LYS A 81 -30.28 28.51 21.59
N LYS A 82 -31.31 27.87 22.16
CA LYS A 82 -31.59 26.45 21.94
C LYS A 82 -31.88 26.13 20.47
N TYR A 83 -32.55 27.04 19.75
CA TYR A 83 -32.76 26.88 18.31
C TYR A 83 -31.44 26.96 17.53
N GLN A 84 -30.54 27.89 17.88
CA GLN A 84 -29.22 28.02 17.26
C GLN A 84 -28.32 26.82 17.55
N GLU A 85 -28.34 26.30 18.78
CA GLU A 85 -27.66 25.04 19.14
C GLU A 85 -28.16 23.89 18.25
N SER A 86 -29.49 23.74 18.08
CA SER A 86 -30.03 22.70 17.21
C SER A 86 -29.64 22.86 15.73
N LEU A 87 -29.42 24.10 15.27
CA LEU A 87 -28.92 24.37 13.92
C LEU A 87 -27.42 24.06 13.81
N LEU A 88 -26.66 24.32 14.87
CA LEU A 88 -25.24 23.98 14.97
C LEU A 88 -25.06 22.45 14.90
N ASP A 89 -25.83 21.69 15.67
CA ASP A 89 -25.80 20.21 15.64
C ASP A 89 -26.10 19.65 14.24
N LYS A 90 -27.10 20.22 13.55
CA LYS A 90 -27.40 19.84 12.15
C LYS A 90 -26.25 20.18 11.21
N THR A 91 -25.62 21.32 11.39
CA THR A 91 -24.47 21.77 10.57
C THR A 91 -23.26 20.87 10.79
N ASP A 92 -22.97 20.48 12.03
CA ASP A 92 -21.89 19.54 12.36
C ASP A 92 -22.18 18.15 11.79
N GLY A 93 -23.43 17.69 11.82
CA GLY A 93 -23.84 16.46 11.13
C GLY A 93 -23.62 16.52 9.62
N GLN A 94 -23.95 17.65 8.97
CA GLN A 94 -23.69 17.86 7.54
C GLN A 94 -22.19 17.93 7.22
N LEU A 95 -21.38 18.55 8.10
CA LEU A 95 -19.92 18.57 7.94
C LEU A 95 -19.33 17.16 8.00
N ALA A 96 -19.74 16.35 8.98
CA ALA A 96 -19.31 14.95 9.08
C ALA A 96 -19.69 14.15 7.82
N GLN A 97 -20.90 14.34 7.30
CA GLN A 97 -21.34 13.71 6.05
C GLN A 97 -20.46 14.12 4.85
N LEU A 98 -20.07 15.39 4.74
CA LEU A 98 -19.18 15.85 3.67
C LEU A 98 -17.76 15.29 3.79
N GLU A 99 -17.25 15.14 5.02
CA GLU A 99 -15.95 14.51 5.27
C GLU A 99 -15.98 13.03 4.87
N GLN A 100 -17.04 12.31 5.24
CA GLN A 100 -17.25 10.93 4.82
C GLN A 100 -17.34 10.81 3.29
N LEU A 101 -18.11 11.68 2.63
CA LEU A 101 -18.24 11.67 1.17
C LEU A 101 -16.90 11.97 0.47
N THR A 102 -16.12 12.91 1.00
CA THR A 102 -14.79 13.23 0.46
C THR A 102 -13.87 12.02 0.56
N GLY A 103 -13.84 11.35 1.73
CA GLY A 103 -13.05 10.13 1.92
C GLY A 103 -13.50 8.97 1.01
N GLN A 104 -14.81 8.83 0.77
CA GLN A 104 -15.34 7.84 -0.18
C GLN A 104 -14.87 8.12 -1.62
N VAL A 105 -14.85 9.39 -2.05
CA VAL A 105 -14.36 9.78 -3.38
C VAL A 105 -12.86 9.52 -3.52
N GLU A 106 -12.07 9.86 -2.50
CA GLU A 106 -10.63 9.58 -2.48
C GLU A 106 -10.36 8.07 -2.53
N PHE A 107 -11.13 7.28 -1.80
CA PHE A 107 -11.03 5.82 -1.84
C PHE A 107 -11.42 5.25 -3.21
N ALA A 108 -12.47 5.78 -3.84
CA ALA A 108 -12.87 5.38 -5.20
C ALA A 108 -11.79 5.69 -6.25
N LEU A 109 -11.04 6.79 -6.08
CA LEU A 109 -9.87 7.09 -6.92
C LEU A 109 -8.77 6.04 -6.77
N VAL A 110 -8.43 5.66 -5.52
CA VAL A 110 -7.44 4.60 -5.27
C VAL A 110 -7.92 3.26 -5.84
N GLN A 111 -9.20 2.91 -5.66
CA GLN A 111 -9.76 1.68 -6.23
C GLN A 111 -9.64 1.65 -7.76
N LYS A 112 -9.88 2.78 -8.44
CA LYS A 112 -9.70 2.89 -9.89
C LYS A 112 -8.25 2.56 -10.27
N ASP A 113 -7.27 3.11 -9.55
CA ASP A 113 -5.85 2.89 -9.84
C ASP A 113 -5.45 1.42 -9.60
N VAL A 114 -5.94 0.80 -8.52
CA VAL A 114 -5.75 -0.64 -8.25
C VAL A 114 -6.34 -1.49 -9.38
N LEU A 115 -7.55 -1.15 -9.83
CA LEU A 115 -8.23 -1.89 -10.90
C LEU A 115 -7.49 -1.76 -12.23
N PHE A 116 -6.93 -0.57 -12.52
CA PHE A 116 -6.07 -0.35 -13.68
C PHE A 116 -4.77 -1.16 -13.60
N GLY A 117 -4.14 -1.22 -12.42
CA GLY A 117 -2.97 -2.06 -12.18
C GLY A 117 -3.26 -3.55 -12.38
N LEU A 118 -4.40 -4.04 -11.88
CA LEU A 118 -4.83 -5.42 -12.09
C LEU A 118 -5.10 -5.71 -13.58
N GLN A 119 -5.70 -4.78 -14.30
CA GLN A 119 -5.95 -4.90 -15.74
C GLN A 119 -4.63 -4.98 -16.53
N GLN A 120 -3.64 -4.15 -16.21
CA GLN A 120 -2.31 -4.23 -16.80
C GLN A 120 -1.61 -5.54 -16.48
N GLY A 121 -1.63 -5.97 -15.22
CA GLY A 121 -1.06 -7.26 -14.81
C GLY A 121 -1.72 -8.43 -15.55
N THR A 122 -3.04 -8.39 -15.71
CA THR A 122 -3.79 -9.39 -16.49
C THR A 122 -3.39 -9.36 -17.96
N GLN A 123 -3.21 -8.19 -18.58
CA GLN A 123 -2.73 -8.09 -19.95
C GLN A 123 -1.31 -8.67 -20.11
N VAL A 124 -0.40 -8.34 -19.20
CA VAL A 124 0.97 -8.88 -19.22
C VAL A 124 0.95 -10.40 -19.07
N LEU A 125 0.16 -10.93 -18.13
CA LEU A 125 -0.02 -12.36 -17.97
C LEU A 125 -0.61 -13.00 -19.23
N GLN A 126 -1.59 -12.38 -19.89
CA GLN A 126 -2.13 -12.87 -21.16
C GLN A 126 -1.09 -12.89 -22.27
N THR A 127 -0.20 -11.89 -22.35
CA THR A 127 0.90 -11.87 -23.32
C THR A 127 1.90 -12.97 -23.04
N ILE A 128 2.35 -13.12 -21.80
CA ILE A 128 3.25 -14.21 -21.39
C ILE A 128 2.62 -15.56 -21.70
N ASN A 129 1.33 -15.73 -21.38
CA ASN A 129 0.63 -16.98 -21.62
C ASN A 129 0.51 -17.27 -23.12
N LYS A 130 0.34 -16.25 -23.98
CA LYS A 130 0.38 -16.41 -25.44
C LYS A 130 1.78 -16.75 -25.97
N GLU A 131 2.83 -16.11 -25.44
CA GLU A 131 4.22 -16.37 -25.83
C GLU A 131 4.69 -17.77 -25.38
N MET A 132 4.22 -18.27 -24.24
CA MET A 132 4.46 -19.63 -23.74
C MET A 132 3.66 -20.71 -24.48
N GLY A 133 2.95 -20.35 -25.56
CA GLY A 133 2.18 -21.26 -26.40
C GLY A 133 0.71 -21.45 -26.00
N GLY A 134 0.21 -20.69 -25.03
CA GLY A 134 -1.18 -20.76 -24.58
C GLY A 134 -1.56 -22.13 -24.04
N ILE A 135 -2.81 -22.54 -24.26
CA ILE A 135 -3.31 -23.86 -23.87
C ILE A 135 -2.59 -24.97 -24.67
N GLU A 136 -2.34 -24.75 -25.97
CA GLU A 136 -1.63 -25.72 -26.82
C GLU A 136 -0.17 -25.94 -26.40
N GLY A 137 0.50 -24.91 -25.89
CA GLY A 137 1.87 -25.01 -25.36
C GLY A 137 1.92 -25.86 -24.09
N VAL A 138 0.94 -25.68 -23.19
CA VAL A 138 0.81 -26.48 -21.98
C VAL A 138 0.39 -27.92 -22.31
N GLU A 139 -0.53 -28.11 -23.25
CA GLU A 139 -1.00 -29.43 -23.70
C GLU A 139 0.11 -30.21 -24.41
N ARG A 140 0.92 -29.54 -25.23
CA ARG A 140 2.13 -30.12 -25.84
C ARG A 140 3.18 -30.48 -24.79
N LEU A 141 3.45 -29.60 -23.83
CA LEU A 141 4.41 -29.89 -22.75
C LEU A 141 3.95 -31.06 -21.87
N MET A 142 2.66 -31.17 -21.58
CA MET A 142 2.10 -32.33 -20.86
C MET A 142 2.23 -33.61 -21.70
N GLY A 143 1.91 -33.56 -22.99
CA GLY A 143 2.08 -34.70 -23.90
C GLY A 143 3.54 -35.16 -24.04
N GLU A 144 4.48 -34.22 -24.23
CA GLU A 144 5.92 -34.50 -24.31
C GLU A 144 6.46 -35.06 -22.99
N SER A 145 5.94 -34.60 -21.84
CA SER A 145 6.34 -35.10 -20.52
C SER A 145 5.78 -36.49 -20.24
N GLU A 146 4.55 -36.77 -20.64
CA GLU A 146 3.95 -38.11 -20.56
C GLU A 146 4.67 -39.11 -21.47
N GLU A 147 5.02 -38.70 -22.70
CA GLU A 147 5.78 -39.52 -23.65
C GLU A 147 7.22 -39.76 -23.19
N ALA A 148 7.90 -38.75 -22.65
CA ALA A 148 9.22 -38.89 -22.04
C ALA A 148 9.19 -39.83 -20.82
N ARG A 149 8.13 -39.77 -20.01
CA ARG A 149 7.92 -40.67 -18.87
C ARG A 149 7.69 -42.10 -19.33
N ALA A 150 6.89 -42.31 -20.38
CA ALA A 150 6.66 -43.62 -20.98
C ALA A 150 7.95 -44.20 -21.58
N TYR A 151 8.74 -43.39 -22.28
CA TYR A 151 10.04 -43.81 -22.81
C TYR A 151 11.03 -44.15 -21.69
N GLN A 152 11.08 -43.38 -20.60
CA GLN A 152 11.89 -43.74 -19.44
C GLN A 152 11.44 -45.05 -18.79
N GLU A 153 10.13 -45.29 -18.65
CA GLU A 153 9.58 -46.55 -18.13
C GLU A 153 9.90 -47.71 -19.08
N GLU A 154 9.82 -47.53 -20.40
CA GLU A 154 10.20 -48.53 -21.40
C GLU A 154 11.70 -48.85 -21.34
N VAL A 155 12.57 -47.83 -21.28
CA VAL A 155 14.02 -48.00 -21.14
C VAL A 155 14.36 -48.69 -19.81
N SER A 156 13.71 -48.28 -18.71
CA SER A 156 13.87 -48.92 -17.41
C SER A 156 13.46 -50.39 -17.46
N GLN A 157 12.36 -50.71 -18.13
CA GLN A 157 11.86 -52.08 -18.26
C GLN A 157 12.74 -52.93 -19.19
N MET A 158 13.30 -52.35 -20.25
CA MET A 158 14.27 -53.01 -21.13
C MET A 158 15.61 -53.26 -20.44
N LEU A 159 16.08 -52.34 -19.59
CA LEU A 159 17.28 -52.52 -18.77
C LEU A 159 17.06 -53.62 -17.73
N GLN A 160 15.93 -53.59 -17.03
CA GLN A 160 15.57 -54.58 -16.00
C GLN A 160 15.26 -55.98 -16.58
N GLY A 161 14.82 -56.06 -17.85
CA GLY A 161 14.59 -57.32 -18.55
C GLY A 161 15.83 -57.95 -19.19
N ASN A 162 16.94 -57.20 -19.33
CA ASN A 162 18.20 -57.68 -19.92
C ASN A 162 19.33 -57.88 -18.90
N LEU A 163 19.22 -57.37 -17.68
CA LEU A 163 20.22 -57.63 -16.63
C LEU A 163 20.05 -59.04 -16.04
N SER A 164 21.15 -59.76 -15.90
CA SER A 164 21.20 -60.97 -15.08
C SER A 164 21.26 -60.58 -13.60
N THR A 165 20.87 -61.49 -12.70
CA THR A 165 21.01 -61.31 -11.24
C THR A 165 22.45 -61.03 -10.83
N GLN A 166 23.43 -61.55 -11.58
CA GLN A 166 24.84 -61.29 -11.34
C GLN A 166 25.29 -59.90 -11.82
N ASP A 167 24.68 -59.37 -12.89
CA ASP A 167 24.96 -57.99 -13.35
C ASP A 167 24.32 -56.97 -12.38
N GLU A 168 23.21 -57.31 -11.73
CA GLU A 168 22.61 -56.47 -10.68
C GLU A 168 23.49 -56.40 -9.43
N GLU A 169 24.10 -57.52 -9.00
CA GLU A 169 25.06 -57.56 -7.89
C GLU A 169 26.32 -56.71 -8.19
N ASP A 170 26.90 -56.83 -9.40
CA ASP A 170 28.08 -56.04 -9.80
C ASP A 170 27.78 -54.52 -9.81
N VAL A 171 26.59 -54.11 -10.26
CA VAL A 171 26.16 -52.70 -10.26
C VAL A 171 25.94 -52.18 -8.83
N GLU A 172 25.42 -53.01 -7.91
CA GLU A 172 25.21 -52.62 -6.52
C GLU A 172 26.55 -52.47 -5.77
N ASP A 173 27.53 -53.32 -6.06
CA ASP A 173 28.91 -53.19 -5.58
C ASP A 173 29.60 -51.91 -6.10
N GLU A 174 29.43 -51.57 -7.39
CA GLU A 174 29.92 -50.31 -7.95
C GLU A 174 29.25 -49.07 -7.32
N LEU A 175 27.94 -49.15 -7.07
CA LEU A 175 27.21 -48.10 -6.38
C LEU A 175 27.73 -47.90 -4.95
N GLU A 176 28.02 -48.98 -4.23
CA GLU A 176 28.57 -48.92 -2.87
C GLU A 176 30.00 -48.32 -2.87
N ALA A 177 30.82 -48.63 -3.86
CA ALA A 177 32.13 -48.02 -4.05
C ALA A 177 32.03 -46.50 -4.29
N LEU A 178 31.15 -46.06 -5.20
CA LEU A 178 30.92 -44.65 -5.47
C LEU A 178 30.32 -43.90 -4.26
N GLN A 179 29.45 -44.56 -3.50
CA GLN A 179 28.91 -43.99 -2.26
C GLN A 179 30.01 -43.81 -1.21
N ARG A 180 30.97 -44.74 -1.09
CA ARG A 180 32.14 -44.58 -0.22
C ARG A 180 33.04 -43.43 -0.69
N ASP A 181 33.27 -43.29 -1.99
CA ASP A 181 34.07 -42.20 -2.56
C ASP A 181 33.42 -40.82 -2.38
N VAL A 182 32.09 -40.73 -2.44
CA VAL A 182 31.33 -39.48 -2.17
C VAL A 182 31.17 -39.22 -0.66
N ALA A 183 31.13 -40.28 0.15
CA ALA A 183 31.07 -40.19 1.62
C ALA A 183 32.44 -39.99 2.28
N GLU A 184 33.56 -40.16 1.55
CA GLU A 184 34.84 -39.64 2.01
C GLU A 184 34.67 -38.13 2.22
N PRO A 185 34.89 -37.64 3.45
CA PRO A 185 34.66 -36.24 3.75
C PRO A 185 35.64 -35.42 2.92
N VAL A 186 35.11 -34.69 1.93
CA VAL A 186 35.81 -33.55 1.35
C VAL A 186 36.26 -32.71 2.53
N HIS A 187 37.58 -32.68 2.77
CA HIS A 187 38.19 -31.90 3.83
C HIS A 187 38.11 -30.42 3.43
N LEU A 188 36.91 -29.84 3.54
CA LEU A 188 36.69 -28.41 3.40
C LEU A 188 37.43 -27.74 4.57
N PRO A 189 38.33 -26.76 4.33
CA PRO A 189 38.93 -25.99 5.40
C PRO A 189 37.81 -25.30 6.19
N ALA A 190 37.90 -25.35 7.52
CA ALA A 190 36.89 -24.81 8.42
C ALA A 190 36.53 -23.35 8.05
N PRO A 191 35.23 -22.99 7.99
CA PRO A 191 34.83 -21.61 7.79
C PRO A 191 35.39 -20.74 8.94
N PRO A 192 35.97 -19.56 8.65
CA PRO A 192 36.60 -18.74 9.68
C PRO A 192 35.59 -18.33 10.74
N THR A 193 35.77 -18.83 11.96
CA THR A 193 35.07 -18.41 13.17
C THR A 193 35.53 -16.99 13.54
N LYS A 194 34.89 -15.97 12.98
CA LYS A 194 34.88 -14.63 13.57
C LYS A 194 33.44 -14.20 13.74
N GLU A 195 32.92 -14.46 14.93
CA GLU A 195 31.67 -13.89 15.42
C GLU A 195 31.77 -12.35 15.36
N PRO A 196 30.78 -11.64 14.78
CA PRO A 196 30.71 -10.19 14.90
C PRO A 196 30.45 -9.81 16.38
N PRO A 197 31.13 -8.80 16.93
CA PRO A 197 31.10 -8.51 18.36
C PRO A 197 29.70 -8.14 18.83
N LYS A 198 29.22 -8.93 19.80
CA LYS A 198 27.98 -8.74 20.56
C LYS A 198 28.16 -7.51 21.47
N ARG A 199 27.36 -6.46 21.25
CA ARG A 199 27.23 -5.31 22.15
C ARG A 199 26.26 -5.64 23.27
N GLU A 200 26.73 -5.74 24.50
CA GLU A 200 25.92 -5.65 25.74
C GLU A 200 26.78 -4.97 26.85
N PRO A 201 26.24 -4.56 28.01
CA PRO A 201 25.90 -3.17 28.31
C PRO A 201 26.74 -2.58 29.46
N MET A 202 26.61 -1.27 29.68
CA MET A 202 26.93 -0.60 30.95
C MET A 202 26.30 -1.36 32.14
N VAL A 203 27.03 -1.64 33.22
CA VAL A 203 27.16 -0.82 34.45
C VAL A 203 28.22 -1.50 35.35
N GLU A 204 29.23 -0.75 35.83
CA GLU A 204 30.11 -1.22 36.91
C GLU A 204 29.99 -0.23 38.07
N GLU A 205 29.35 -0.68 39.16
CA GLU A 205 29.21 0.01 40.43
C GLU A 205 30.28 -0.53 41.40
N SER A 206 31.06 0.37 42.00
CA SER A 206 31.53 0.38 43.41
C SER A 206 32.78 1.26 43.50
N THR A 207 32.65 2.50 43.97
CA THR A 207 32.83 2.92 45.38
C THR A 207 34.15 2.45 46.00
N GLY A 208 35.07 3.40 46.19
CA GLY A 208 36.29 3.23 46.97
C GLY A 208 37.12 4.51 46.95
N GLU A 209 37.03 5.28 48.04
CA GLU A 209 37.69 6.56 48.31
C GLU A 209 39.23 6.49 48.24
N ALA A 210 39.88 7.55 47.77
CA ALA A 210 40.91 8.33 48.51
C ALA A 210 41.67 9.30 47.59
N GLU A 211 41.67 10.58 48.01
CA GLU A 211 42.76 11.57 47.88
C GLU A 211 43.22 12.02 46.46
N ALA A 212 43.47 13.29 46.14
CA ALA A 212 43.30 14.57 46.80
C ALA A 212 43.56 15.62 45.69
N GLU A 213 42.57 16.44 45.35
CA GLU A 213 42.85 17.64 44.53
C GLU A 213 42.63 18.91 45.34
N THR A 214 43.75 19.58 45.47
CA THR A 214 43.98 20.90 46.01
C THR A 214 43.10 21.98 45.37
N ARG A 215 42.61 22.85 46.26
CA ARG A 215 42.57 24.32 46.12
C ARG A 215 41.41 24.96 45.32
N THR A 216 40.45 25.47 46.13
CA THR A 216 40.00 26.90 46.21
C THR A 216 39.54 27.61 44.93
N ALA A 217 38.41 28.33 44.88
CA ALA A 217 37.56 28.92 45.91
C ALA A 217 36.14 29.23 45.39
N LEU A 218 35.21 29.31 46.35
CA LEU A 218 33.79 29.68 46.23
C LEU A 218 33.57 31.17 45.91
N PRO A 219 32.37 31.52 45.40
CA PRO A 219 31.90 32.88 45.14
C PRO A 219 31.24 33.52 46.38
N ALA A 220 31.08 34.84 46.34
CA ALA A 220 30.09 35.61 47.10
C ALA A 220 29.30 36.48 46.11
#